data_AF-A0A225V895-F1
#
_entry.id   AF-A0A225V895-F1
#
_cell.length_a   1.000
_cell.length_b   1.000
_cell.length_c   1.000
_cell.angle_alpha   90.00
_cell.angle_beta   90.00
_cell.angle_gamma   90.00
#
_symmetry.space_group_name_H-M   'P 1'
#
loop_
_entity.id
_entity.type
_entity.pdbx_description
1 polymer ?
#
loop_
_entity_poly.entity_id
_entity_poly.type
_entity_poly.pdbx_seq_one_letter_code
_entity_poly.pdbx_strand_id
1 'polypeptide(L)' 'MRMLDIVEDILPFGAEQWQNAVSQFNTNIPAGWTERDGDSLKRKFQKLVTHVSGGGSAS' A
#
# COMPACT_ATOMS: atom_id res chain seq x y z
N MET A 1 8.82 8.40 1.07
CA MET A 1 8.85 7.01 0.56
C MET A 1 7.49 6.72 -0.07
N ARG A 2 7.41 6.08 -1.25
CA ARG A 2 6.11 5.78 -1.86
C ARG A 2 5.56 4.47 -1.29
N MET A 3 4.24 4.34 -1.29
CA MET A 3 3.54 3.17 -0.77
C MET A 3 3.99 1.85 -1.40
N LEU A 4 4.29 1.84 -2.71
CA LEU A 4 4.72 0.63 -3.40
C LEU A 4 6.12 0.19 -2.95
N ASP A 5 7.05 1.13 -2.77
CA ASP A 5 8.40 0.85 -2.24
C ASP A 5 8.34 0.12 -0.88
N ILE A 6 7.42 0.53 0.00
CA ILE A 6 7.24 -0.08 1.33
C ILE A 6 6.64 -1.49 1.23
N VAL A 7 5.67 -1.68 0.33
CA VAL A 7 5.02 -2.99 0.13
C VAL A 7 5.99 -3.98 -0.53
N GLU A 8 6.86 -3.51 -1.42
CA GLU A 8 7.91 -4.33 -2.04
C GLU A 8 9.01 -4.73 -1.05
N ASP A 9 9.35 -3.86 -0.09
CA ASP A 9 10.33 -4.15 0.96
C ASP A 9 9.79 -5.15 2.00
N ILE A 10 8.52 -4.99 2.41
CA ILE A 10 7.92 -5.77 3.52
C ILE A 10 7.26 -7.07 3.04
N LEU A 11 6.83 -7.12 1.78
CA LEU A 11 6.07 -8.24 1.18
C LEU A 11 4.91 -8.72 2.07
N PRO A 12 3.92 -7.87 2.36
CA PRO A 12 2.91 -8.16 3.37
C PRO A 12 1.89 -9.23 2.94
N PHE A 13 2.05 -10.44 3.48
CA PHE A 13 1.15 -11.58 3.27
C PHE A 13 0.08 -11.73 4.36
N GLY A 14 0.26 -11.11 5.53
CA GLY A 14 -0.62 -11.24 6.70
C GLY A 14 -0.89 -9.92 7.41
N ALA A 15 -1.83 -9.94 8.36
CA ALA A 15 -2.29 -8.75 9.07
C ALA A 15 -1.14 -8.00 9.77
N GLU A 16 -0.22 -8.74 10.41
CA GLU A 16 0.96 -8.17 11.08
C GLU A 16 1.87 -7.42 10.11
N GLN A 17 2.16 -8.00 8.94
CA GLN A 17 3.01 -7.35 7.94
C GLN A 17 2.33 -6.10 7.36
N TRP A 18 1.00 -6.11 7.22
CA TRP A 18 0.24 -4.91 6.84
C TRP A 18 0.30 -3.81 7.91
N GLN A 19 0.33 -4.16 9.20
CA GLN A 19 0.58 -3.18 10.28
C GLN A 19 2.00 -2.62 10.22
N ASN A 20 3.00 -3.45 9.96
CA ASN A 20 4.39 -2.99 9.79
C ASN A 20 4.52 -2.03 8.59
N ALA A 21 3.88 -2.35 7.47
CA ALA A 21 3.85 -1.49 6.29
C ALA A 21 3.17 -0.14 6.56
N VAL A 22 2.09 -0.14 7.33
CA VAL A 22 1.42 1.10 7.74
C VAL A 22 2.26 1.92 8.70
N SER A 23 2.93 1.29 9.67
CA SER A 23 3.83 1.99 10.59
C SER A 23 4.94 2.72 9.84
N GLN A 24 5.59 2.05 8.89
CA GLN A 24 6.59 2.67 8.03
C GLN A 24 5.99 3.76 7.12
N PHE A 25 4.80 3.52 6.55
CA PHE A 25 4.12 4.50 5.71
C PHE A 25 3.81 5.78 6.48
N ASN A 26 3.16 5.68 7.65
CA ASN A 26 2.77 6.80 8.49
C ASN A 26 3.97 7.56 9.07
N THR A 27 5.12 6.90 9.26
CA THR A 27 6.37 7.58 9.66
C THR A 27 6.90 8.52 8.56
N ASN A 28 6.51 8.29 7.31
CA ASN A 28 7.04 8.97 6.12
C ASN A 28 6.02 9.85 5.38
N ILE A 29 4.78 10.00 5.88
CA ILE A 29 3.80 10.88 5.26
C ILE A 29 4.09 12.36 5.58
N PRO A 30 3.73 13.30 4.67
CA PRO A 30 3.88 14.72 4.94
C PRO A 30 3.08 15.17 6.18
N ALA A 31 3.62 16.15 6.91
CA ALA A 31 2.93 16.73 8.05
C ALA A 31 1.52 17.23 7.66
N GLY A 32 0.53 16.94 8.51
CA GLY A 32 -0.88 17.28 8.28
C GLY A 32 -1.67 16.27 7.44
N TRP A 33 -1.03 15.21 6.93
CA TRP A 33 -1.75 14.10 6.31
C TRP A 33 -2.33 13.17 7.38
N THR A 34 -3.54 12.67 7.12
CA THR A 34 -4.16 11.65 7.97
C THR A 34 -3.42 10.33 7.85
N GLU A 35 -3.09 9.74 9.00
CA GLU A 35 -2.56 8.39 9.10
C GLU A 35 -3.50 7.36 8.45
N ARG A 36 -2.93 6.27 7.97
CA ARG A 36 -3.68 5.16 7.37
C ARG A 36 -3.71 3.98 8.34
N ASP A 37 -4.77 3.20 8.27
CA ASP A 37 -4.84 1.86 8.88
C ASP A 37 -4.43 0.77 7.89
N GLY A 38 -4.10 -0.41 8.43
CA GLY A 38 -3.63 -1.58 7.66
C GLY A 38 -4.55 -1.97 6.52
N ASP A 39 -5.87 -1.97 6.76
CA ASP A 39 -6.86 -2.35 5.77
C ASP A 39 -7.00 -1.31 4.66
N SER A 40 -6.94 -0.02 5.00
CA SER A 40 -6.95 1.07 4.02
C SER A 40 -5.74 1.01 3.09
N LEU A 41 -4.55 0.77 3.64
CA LEU A 41 -3.32 0.63 2.84
C LEU A 41 -3.40 -0.60 1.93
N LYS A 42 -3.85 -1.75 2.46
CA LYS A 42 -4.07 -2.97 1.68
C LYS A 42 -5.04 -2.78 0.52
N ARG A 43 -6.21 -2.17 0.77
CA ARG A 43 -7.22 -1.90 -0.26
C ARG A 43 -6.68 -0.98 -1.36
N LYS A 44 -5.89 0.03 -1.00
CA LYS A 44 -5.27 0.92 -1.98
C LYS A 44 -4.25 0.16 -2.85
N PHE A 45 -3.47 -0.75 -2.25
CA PHE A 45 -2.48 -1.56 -2.98
C PHE A 45 -3.19 -2.47 -3.98
N GLN A 46 -4.20 -3.20 -3.51
CA GLN A 46 -5.00 -4.08 -4.36
C GLN A 46 -5.60 -3.32 -5.55
N LYS A 47 -6.18 -2.14 -5.32
CA LYS A 47 -6.70 -1.29 -6.42
C LYS A 47 -5.61 -0.90 -7.43
N LEU A 48 -4.40 -0.58 -6.97
CA LEU A 48 -3.29 -0.22 -7.85
C LEU A 48 -2.83 -1.42 -8.68
N VAL A 49 -2.65 -2.58 -8.06
CA VAL A 49 -2.27 -3.81 -8.76
C VAL A 49 -3.36 -4.27 -9.73
N THR A 50 -4.64 -4.20 -9.35
CA THR A 50 -5.74 -4.57 -10.23
C THR A 50 -5.90 -3.62 -11.42
N HIS A 51 -5.67 -2.31 -11.22
CA HIS A 51 -5.68 -1.34 -12.32
C HIS A 51 -4.45 -1.46 -13.22
N VAL A 52 -3.28 -1.79 -12.66
CA VAL A 52 -2.08 -2.08 -13.45
C VAL A 52 -2.27 -3.36 -14.29
N SER A 53 -2.93 -4.37 -13.76
CA SER A 53 -3.29 -5.59 -14.50
C SER A 53 -4.45 -5.40 -15.49
N GLY A 54 -5.14 -4.25 -15.48
CA GLY A 54 -6.19 -3.90 -16.44
C GLY A 54 -5.68 -3.24 -17.73
N GLY A 55 -4.37 -3.06 -17.88
CA GLY A 55 -3.73 -2.49 -19.08
C GLY A 55 -3.43 -3.50 -20.19
N GLY A 56 -4.08 -4.67 -20.19
CA GLY A 56 -3.85 -5.74 -21.17
C GLY A 56 -5.14 -6.44 -21.59
N SER A 57 -5.58 -6.12 -22.82
CA SER A 57 -6.63 -6.75 -23.65
C SER A 57 -8.01 -6.09 -23.71
N ALA A 58 -8.24 -5.53 -24.91
CA ALA A 58 -9.49 -5.37 -25.68
C ALA A 58 -10.57 -4.44 -25.11
N SER A 59 -11.17 -3.53 -25.88
CA SER A 59 -11.43 -3.48 -27.33
C SER A 59 -11.46 -2.04 -27.83
#